data_AF-A0A6A4USY5-F1
#
_entry.id   AF-A0A6A4USY5-F1
#
_cell.length_a   1.000
_cell.length_b   1.000
_cell.length_c   1.000
_cell.angle_alpha   90.00
_cell.angle_beta   90.00
_cell.angle_gamma   90.00
#
_symmetry.space_group_name_H-M   'P 1'
#
loop_
_entity.id
_entity.type
_entity.pdbx_description
1 polymer ?
#
loop_
_entity_poly.entity_id
_entity_poly.type
_entity_poly.pdbx_seq_one_letter_code
_entity_poly.pdbx_strand_id
1 'polypeptide(L)'
;MQQPARQPCTRLGLLLLIGCAALALFPGAALAAPPALDEAKAQATCAEQWTKRGQTDKQMFRYCMTKQREGHDRATDLYRKYSTIKSIDAIVRYASEKWLTRREYQYDMVAYEIEKQGEAFLDVAFDYNAKKYSDPEVEACIGKWIRSDEPQWDMVAYCLKNGR
;
A
#
# COMPACT_ATOMS: atom_id res chain seq x y z
N MET A 1 -12.52 5.79 51.48
CA MET A 1 -11.37 5.03 50.95
C MET A 1 -10.26 6.01 50.65
N GLN A 2 -9.12 5.83 51.28
CA GLN A 2 -8.02 6.79 51.41
C GLN A 2 -7.17 6.88 50.14
N GLN A 3 -6.88 8.12 49.71
CA GLN A 3 -5.77 8.43 48.81
C GLN A 3 -4.45 8.39 49.59
N PRO A 4 -3.37 7.77 49.07
CA PRO A 4 -2.05 7.99 49.61
C PRO A 4 -1.36 9.22 48.98
N ALA A 5 -0.64 9.88 49.86
CA ALA A 5 0.00 11.17 49.77
C ALA A 5 1.17 11.25 48.78
N ARG A 6 1.44 12.50 48.39
CA ARG A 6 2.65 12.99 47.71
C ARG A 6 3.89 12.74 48.56
N GLN A 7 5.02 12.47 47.90
CA GLN A 7 6.35 12.78 48.44
C GLN A 7 7.09 13.80 47.56
N PRO A 8 7.87 14.73 48.17
CA PRO A 8 8.68 15.74 47.49
C PRO A 8 10.19 15.40 47.49
N CYS A 9 10.98 16.30 46.90
CA CYS A 9 12.45 16.39 46.80
C CYS A 9 13.03 15.76 45.53
N THR A 10 13.92 16.40 44.76
CA THR A 10 15.01 17.28 45.19
C THR A 10 15.55 18.12 44.01
N ARG A 11 15.83 19.40 44.30
CA ARG A 11 16.97 20.25 43.90
C ARG A 11 17.66 20.08 42.53
N LEU A 12 17.59 21.19 41.79
CA LEU A 12 18.69 21.93 41.12
C LEU A 12 19.97 21.15 40.79
N GLY A 13 20.18 20.95 39.49
CA GLY A 13 21.49 20.76 38.86
C GLY A 13 21.52 21.52 37.55
N LEU A 14 21.88 22.79 37.61
CA LEU A 14 22.23 23.65 36.49
C LEU A 14 23.49 23.09 35.81
N LEU A 15 23.39 22.55 34.58
CA LEU A 15 24.55 22.33 33.70
C LEU A 15 24.12 22.36 32.22
N LEU A 16 24.75 23.29 31.50
CA LEU A 16 24.98 23.37 30.06
C LEU A 16 23.77 23.27 29.11
N LEU A 17 23.25 24.45 28.78
CA LEU A 17 22.62 24.73 27.49
C LEU A 17 23.70 24.76 26.39
N ILE A 18 24.13 23.59 25.91
CA ILE A 18 24.71 23.47 24.57
C ILE A 18 23.57 23.07 23.65
N GLY A 19 23.07 24.07 22.93
CA GLY A 19 22.10 23.90 21.86
C GLY A 19 22.71 23.12 20.71
N CYS A 20 22.61 21.80 20.76
CA CYS A 20 22.58 20.99 19.54
C CYS A 20 21.14 21.01 19.04
N ALA A 21 20.84 21.92 18.12
CA ALA A 21 19.72 21.77 17.21
C ALA A 21 19.97 20.48 16.41
N ALA A 22 19.52 19.36 16.95
CA ALA A 22 19.40 18.12 16.20
C ALA A 22 18.31 18.38 15.16
N LEU A 23 18.73 18.83 13.97
CA LEU A 23 17.98 18.67 12.74
C LEU A 23 17.67 17.18 12.62
N ALA A 24 16.51 16.78 13.14
CA ALA A 24 15.93 15.50 12.84
C ALA A 24 15.69 15.49 11.33
N LEU A 25 16.64 14.92 10.61
CA LEU A 25 16.46 14.40 9.26
C LEU A 25 15.37 13.35 9.37
N PHE A 26 14.11 13.77 9.37
CA PHE A 26 13.01 12.90 9.05
C PHE A 26 13.26 12.46 7.61
N PRO A 27 13.55 11.17 7.35
CA PRO A 27 13.57 10.68 5.98
C PRO A 27 12.20 11.00 5.42
N GLY A 28 12.15 11.95 4.47
CA GLY A 28 10.93 12.26 3.76
C GLY A 28 10.40 10.94 3.22
N ALA A 29 9.19 10.57 3.63
CA ALA A 29 8.53 9.40 3.10
C ALA A 29 8.50 9.57 1.57
N ALA A 30 9.35 8.82 0.88
CA ALA A 30 9.39 8.85 -0.57
C ALA A 30 7.99 8.47 -1.06
N LEU A 31 7.41 9.33 -1.93
CA LEU A 31 6.19 9.04 -2.66
C LEU A 31 6.33 7.65 -3.31
N ALA A 32 5.42 6.74 -2.96
CA ALA A 32 5.58 5.33 -3.28
C ALA A 32 5.05 5.04 -4.69
N ALA A 33 5.86 5.40 -5.70
CA ALA A 33 5.75 4.78 -7.01
C ALA A 33 5.87 3.25 -6.88
N PRO A 34 5.35 2.46 -7.85
CA PRO A 34 5.60 1.03 -7.88
C PRO A 34 7.10 0.75 -7.78
N PRO A 35 7.51 -0.28 -7.01
CA PRO A 35 8.91 -0.63 -6.93
C PRO A 35 9.44 -0.97 -8.32
N ALA A 36 10.71 -0.64 -8.57
CA ALA A 36 11.35 -1.01 -9.82
C ALA A 36 11.34 -2.54 -9.98
N LEU A 37 11.13 -3.00 -11.21
CA LEU A 37 11.23 -4.43 -11.55
C LEU A 37 12.62 -4.98 -11.18
N ASP A 38 12.66 -5.91 -10.23
CA ASP A 38 13.87 -6.67 -9.92
C ASP A 38 13.93 -7.86 -10.89
N GLU A 39 14.64 -7.66 -12.00
CA GLU A 39 14.75 -8.69 -13.05
C GLU A 39 15.34 -10.00 -12.53
N ALA A 40 16.22 -9.96 -11.53
CA ALA A 40 16.82 -11.16 -10.95
C ALA A 40 15.79 -11.96 -10.14
N LYS A 41 14.95 -11.29 -9.34
CA LYS A 41 13.84 -11.97 -8.64
C LYS A 41 12.79 -12.50 -9.61
N ALA A 42 12.40 -11.70 -10.60
CA ALA A 42 11.47 -12.14 -11.64
C ALA A 42 12.00 -13.40 -12.36
N GLN A 43 13.28 -13.40 -12.75
CA GLN A 43 13.94 -14.55 -13.36
C GLN A 43 13.98 -15.76 -12.43
N ALA A 44 14.30 -15.57 -11.15
CA ALA A 44 14.33 -16.66 -10.17
C ALA A 44 12.94 -17.30 -9.99
N THR A 45 11.90 -16.48 -9.80
CA THR A 45 10.51 -16.95 -9.66
C THR A 45 10.02 -17.66 -10.93
N CYS A 46 10.27 -17.09 -12.11
CA CYS A 46 9.89 -17.72 -13.38
C CYS A 46 10.66 -19.02 -13.62
N ALA A 47 11.95 -19.09 -13.26
CA ALA A 47 12.73 -20.31 -13.37
C ALA A 47 12.22 -21.38 -12.42
N GLU A 48 11.90 -21.04 -11.17
CA GLU A 48 11.33 -21.97 -10.18
C GLU A 48 9.99 -22.55 -10.66
N GLN A 49 9.10 -21.72 -11.20
CA GLN A 49 7.79 -22.15 -11.67
C GLN A 49 7.85 -23.08 -12.90
N TRP A 50 8.79 -22.80 -13.82
CA TRP A 50 8.84 -23.46 -15.13
C TRP A 50 10.02 -24.43 -15.32
N THR A 51 10.81 -24.67 -14.27
CA THR A 51 11.86 -25.70 -14.26
C THR A 51 11.37 -26.93 -13.52
N LYS A 52 11.25 -28.04 -14.24
CA LYS A 52 10.87 -29.33 -13.65
C LYS A 52 11.99 -30.33 -13.89
N ARG A 53 12.48 -30.96 -12.81
CA ARG A 53 13.54 -31.99 -12.87
C ARG A 53 14.79 -31.50 -13.63
N GLY A 54 15.18 -30.24 -13.42
CA GLY A 54 16.34 -29.63 -14.07
C GLY A 54 16.13 -29.22 -15.54
N GLN A 55 14.92 -29.41 -16.11
CA GLN A 55 14.58 -28.95 -17.45
C GLN A 55 13.63 -27.75 -17.37
N THR A 56 14.08 -26.61 -17.88
CA THR A 56 13.27 -25.38 -17.96
C THR A 56 12.47 -25.38 -19.25
N ASP A 57 11.15 -25.25 -19.14
CA ASP A 57 10.30 -24.93 -20.28
C ASP A 57 10.60 -23.49 -20.74
N LYS A 58 11.37 -23.37 -21.82
CA LYS A 58 11.83 -22.06 -22.33
C LYS A 58 10.68 -21.18 -22.79
N GLN A 59 9.59 -21.75 -23.30
CA GLN A 59 8.44 -20.98 -23.77
C GLN A 59 7.71 -20.40 -22.57
N MET A 60 7.45 -21.22 -21.55
CA MET A 60 6.73 -20.77 -20.37
C MET A 60 7.55 -19.83 -19.50
N PHE A 61 8.87 -20.05 -19.40
CA PHE A 61 9.78 -19.10 -18.77
C PHE A 61 9.72 -17.73 -19.45
N ARG A 62 9.78 -17.68 -20.79
CA ARG A 62 9.70 -16.42 -21.55
C ARG A 62 8.35 -15.75 -21.35
N TYR A 63 7.26 -16.51 -21.43
CA TYR A 63 5.91 -16.00 -21.17
C TYR A 63 5.81 -15.36 -19.77
N CYS A 64 6.33 -16.04 -18.75
CA CYS A 64 6.39 -15.52 -17.39
C CYS A 64 7.16 -14.20 -17.31
N MET A 65 8.36 -14.13 -17.87
CA MET A 65 9.16 -12.90 -17.88
C MET A 65 8.46 -11.75 -18.63
N THR A 66 7.79 -12.03 -19.74
CA THR A 66 6.97 -11.05 -20.46
C THR A 66 5.84 -10.53 -19.57
N LYS A 67 5.14 -11.41 -18.85
CA LYS A 67 4.06 -11.01 -17.93
C LYS A 67 4.55 -10.17 -16.75
N GLN A 68 5.74 -10.43 -16.23
CA GLN A 68 6.34 -9.57 -15.19
C GLN A 68 6.60 -8.15 -15.69
N ARG A 69 7.16 -8.01 -16.90
CA ARG A 69 7.42 -6.71 -17.51
C ARG A 69 6.14 -5.96 -17.84
N GLU A 70 5.19 -6.61 -18.52
CA GLU A 70 3.88 -6.04 -18.83
C GLU A 70 3.13 -5.61 -17.56
N GLY A 71 3.16 -6.44 -16.51
CA GLY A 71 2.55 -6.13 -15.23
C GLY A 71 3.18 -4.90 -14.57
N HIS A 72 4.51 -4.80 -14.59
CA HIS A 72 5.24 -3.66 -14.02
C HIS A 72 4.92 -2.36 -14.76
N ASP A 73 4.95 -2.39 -16.09
CA ASP A 73 4.64 -1.24 -16.93
C ASP A 73 3.20 -0.78 -16.69
N ARG A 74 2.25 -1.73 -16.64
CA ARG A 74 0.86 -1.45 -16.30
C ARG A 74 0.69 -0.87 -14.90
N ALA A 75 1.36 -1.42 -13.89
CA ALA A 75 1.33 -0.89 -12.52
C ALA A 75 1.84 0.56 -12.47
N THR A 76 2.90 0.86 -13.22
CA THR A 76 3.47 2.21 -13.35
C THR A 76 2.48 3.18 -14.00
N ASP A 77 1.82 2.76 -15.08
CA ASP A 77 0.84 3.60 -15.77
C ASP A 77 -0.41 3.84 -14.90
N LEU A 78 -0.88 2.82 -14.18
CA LEU A 78 -1.99 2.95 -13.23
C LEU A 78 -1.65 3.88 -12.08
N TYR A 79 -0.42 3.80 -11.53
CA TYR A 79 0.04 4.75 -10.52
C TYR A 79 -0.03 6.19 -11.02
N ARG A 80 0.45 6.45 -12.25
CA ARG A 80 0.36 7.78 -12.86
C ARG A 80 -1.09 8.21 -13.07
N LYS A 81 -1.94 7.31 -13.60
CA LYS A 81 -3.37 7.55 -13.82
C LYS A 81 -4.07 7.98 -12.53
N TYR A 82 -3.76 7.34 -11.41
CA TYR A 82 -4.39 7.60 -10.11
C TYR A 82 -3.58 8.49 -9.18
N SER A 83 -2.55 9.18 -9.69
CA SER A 83 -1.63 10.00 -8.88
C SER A 83 -2.32 11.14 -8.11
N THR A 84 -3.52 11.55 -8.52
CA THR A 84 -4.34 12.55 -7.82
C THR A 84 -5.09 11.99 -6.61
N ILE A 85 -5.18 10.66 -6.46
CA ILE A 85 -5.83 10.01 -5.33
C ILE A 85 -4.88 10.05 -4.13
N LYS A 86 -5.27 10.72 -3.04
CA LYS A 86 -4.43 10.86 -1.84
C LYS A 86 -3.96 9.53 -1.23
N SER A 87 -4.72 8.45 -1.42
CA SER A 87 -4.43 7.11 -0.90
C SER A 87 -3.66 6.20 -1.88
N ILE A 88 -3.28 6.68 -3.07
CA ILE A 88 -2.67 5.83 -4.11
C ILE A 88 -1.37 5.16 -3.63
N ASP A 89 -0.52 5.89 -2.91
CA ASP A 89 0.73 5.35 -2.37
C ASP A 89 0.50 4.19 -1.41
N ALA A 90 -0.56 4.27 -0.58
CA ALA A 90 -0.92 3.19 0.33
C ALA A 90 -1.42 1.96 -0.42
N ILE A 91 -2.18 2.15 -1.51
CA ILE A 91 -2.65 1.08 -2.39
C ILE A 91 -1.47 0.39 -3.07
N VAL A 92 -0.54 1.15 -3.66
CA VAL A 92 0.66 0.59 -4.32
C VAL A 92 1.52 -0.18 -3.33
N ARG A 93 1.74 0.37 -2.13
CA ARG A 93 2.50 -0.32 -1.07
C ARG A 93 1.84 -1.64 -0.69
N TYR A 94 0.55 -1.63 -0.37
CA TYR A 94 -0.20 -2.85 -0.03
C TYR A 94 -0.13 -3.89 -1.15
N ALA A 95 -0.37 -3.47 -2.40
CA ALA A 95 -0.29 -4.36 -3.56
C ALA A 95 1.10 -4.98 -3.72
N SER A 96 2.16 -4.18 -3.56
CA SER A 96 3.54 -4.63 -3.67
C SER A 96 3.91 -5.60 -2.54
N GLU A 97 3.56 -5.28 -1.30
CA GLU A 97 3.83 -6.13 -0.13
C GLU A 97 3.10 -7.47 -0.21
N LYS A 98 1.88 -7.48 -0.79
CA LYS A 98 1.06 -8.67 -0.97
C LYS A 98 1.57 -9.57 -2.10
N TRP A 99 1.96 -9.01 -3.24
CA TRP A 99 2.21 -9.78 -4.47
C TRP A 99 3.69 -9.89 -4.86
N LEU A 100 4.59 -9.12 -4.24
CA LEU A 100 6.04 -9.14 -4.47
C LEU A 100 6.79 -9.65 -3.22
N THR A 101 6.35 -10.81 -2.73
CA THR A 101 6.97 -11.50 -1.60
C THR A 101 8.21 -12.29 -2.01
N ARG A 102 8.81 -13.01 -1.05
CA ARG A 102 9.89 -13.96 -1.36
C ARG A 102 9.39 -15.16 -2.19
N ARG A 103 8.14 -15.58 -2.01
CA ARG A 103 7.57 -16.79 -2.63
C ARG A 103 6.79 -16.47 -3.90
N GLU A 104 6.30 -15.25 -4.00
CA GLU A 104 5.48 -14.77 -5.10
C GLU A 104 6.07 -13.48 -5.61
N TYR A 105 6.22 -13.37 -6.91
CA TYR A 105 6.70 -12.15 -7.54
C TYR A 105 5.82 -11.94 -8.77
N GLN A 106 4.69 -11.25 -8.61
CA GLN A 106 3.61 -11.18 -9.60
C GLN A 106 3.18 -9.73 -9.84
N TYR A 107 3.86 -9.04 -10.76
CA TYR A 107 3.55 -7.63 -11.06
C TYR A 107 2.19 -7.43 -11.75
N ASP A 108 1.68 -8.42 -12.46
CA ASP A 108 0.33 -8.40 -13.02
C ASP A 108 -0.73 -8.32 -11.92
N MET A 109 -0.52 -9.02 -10.80
CA MET A 109 -1.39 -8.94 -9.63
C MET A 109 -1.24 -7.62 -8.87
N VAL A 110 -0.03 -7.03 -8.85
CA VAL A 110 0.17 -5.65 -8.35
C VAL A 110 -0.67 -4.67 -9.17
N ALA A 111 -0.57 -4.72 -10.51
CA ALA A 111 -1.34 -3.87 -11.40
C ALA A 111 -2.85 -4.06 -11.21
N TYR A 112 -3.32 -5.30 -11.10
CA TYR A 112 -4.72 -5.63 -10.84
C TYR A 112 -5.23 -4.99 -9.54
N GLU A 113 -4.48 -5.11 -8.44
CA GLU A 113 -4.89 -4.54 -7.15
C GLU A 113 -4.92 -3.00 -7.22
N ILE A 114 -3.93 -2.36 -7.85
CA ILE A 114 -3.93 -0.89 -8.04
C ILE A 114 -5.15 -0.43 -8.84
N GLU A 115 -5.45 -1.08 -9.97
CA GLU A 115 -6.61 -0.76 -10.80
C GLU A 115 -7.91 -0.93 -10.03
N LYS A 116 -8.09 -2.09 -9.39
CA LYS A 116 -9.31 -2.41 -8.65
C LYS A 116 -9.58 -1.41 -7.53
N GLN A 117 -8.57 -1.11 -6.71
CA GLN A 117 -8.72 -0.18 -5.59
C GLN A 117 -8.84 1.27 -6.08
N GLY A 118 -8.12 1.64 -7.14
CA GLY A 118 -8.20 2.97 -7.77
C GLY A 118 -9.57 3.27 -8.35
N GLU A 119 -10.13 2.35 -9.16
CA GLU A 119 -11.50 2.50 -9.70
C GLU A 119 -12.54 2.50 -8.58
N ALA A 120 -12.42 1.64 -7.57
CA ALA A 120 -13.35 1.63 -6.45
C ALA A 120 -13.34 2.95 -5.66
N PHE A 121 -12.18 3.58 -5.48
CA PHE A 121 -12.10 4.93 -4.89
C PHE A 121 -12.85 5.96 -5.74
N LEU A 122 -12.64 5.94 -7.07
CA LEU A 122 -13.30 6.87 -7.98
C LEU A 122 -14.82 6.69 -7.98
N ASP A 123 -15.32 5.44 -7.95
CA ASP A 123 -16.74 5.13 -7.81
C ASP A 123 -17.33 5.73 -6.52
N VAL A 124 -16.67 5.50 -5.38
CA VAL A 124 -17.10 6.05 -4.08
C VAL A 124 -17.11 7.58 -4.10
N ALA A 125 -16.05 8.20 -4.64
CA ALA A 125 -15.96 9.65 -4.73
C ALA A 125 -17.04 10.24 -5.66
N PHE A 126 -17.33 9.59 -6.79
CA PHE A 126 -18.38 9.99 -7.71
C PHE A 126 -19.76 9.95 -7.05
N ASP A 127 -20.10 8.82 -6.42
CA ASP A 127 -21.41 8.63 -5.77
C ASP A 127 -21.60 9.57 -4.56
N TYR A 128 -20.54 9.81 -3.79
CA TYR A 128 -20.52 10.77 -2.69
C TYR A 128 -20.77 12.21 -3.19
N ASN A 129 -20.06 12.62 -4.25
CA ASN A 129 -20.24 13.95 -4.84
C ASN A 129 -21.63 14.14 -5.46
N ALA A 130 -22.21 13.06 -6.01
CA ALA A 130 -23.58 13.02 -6.51
C ALA A 130 -24.65 12.97 -5.40
N LYS A 131 -24.24 13.05 -4.11
CA LYS A 131 -25.13 13.03 -2.94
C LYS A 131 -25.99 11.75 -2.84
N LYS A 132 -25.50 10.63 -3.38
CA LYS A 132 -26.16 9.32 -3.21
C LYS A 132 -26.02 8.74 -1.80
N TYR A 133 -24.96 9.18 -1.09
CA TYR A 133 -24.61 8.77 0.26
C TYR A 133 -24.31 10.01 1.12
N SER A 134 -24.68 9.94 2.38
CA SER A 134 -24.39 10.95 3.40
C SER A 134 -22.99 10.75 4.00
N ASP A 135 -22.44 11.81 4.63
CA ASP A 135 -21.13 11.73 5.30
C ASP A 135 -21.07 10.58 6.33
N PRO A 136 -22.08 10.38 7.22
CA PRO A 136 -22.04 9.31 8.20
C PRO A 136 -22.03 7.90 7.58
N GLU A 137 -22.73 7.70 6.45
CA GLU A 137 -22.72 6.41 5.74
C GLU A 137 -21.32 6.10 5.18
N VAL A 138 -20.69 7.10 4.54
CA VAL A 138 -19.35 6.95 3.95
C VAL A 138 -18.31 6.76 5.04
N GLU A 139 -18.33 7.56 6.11
CA GLU A 139 -17.40 7.45 7.23
C GLU A 139 -17.52 6.09 7.94
N ALA A 140 -18.75 5.57 8.13
CA ALA A 140 -18.95 4.25 8.72
C ALA A 140 -18.33 3.13 7.86
N CYS A 141 -18.52 3.18 6.55
CA CYS A 141 -17.92 2.20 5.64
C CYS A 141 -16.39 2.32 5.56
N ILE A 142 -15.85 3.55 5.51
CA ILE A 142 -14.40 3.79 5.55
C ILE A 142 -13.80 3.25 6.85
N GLY A 143 -14.39 3.57 8.01
CA GLY A 143 -13.90 3.12 9.31
C GLY A 143 -13.93 1.61 9.49
N LYS A 144 -14.80 0.90 8.74
CA LYS A 144 -14.87 -0.56 8.76
C LYS A 144 -13.79 -1.24 7.90
N TRP A 145 -13.46 -0.66 6.75
CA TRP A 145 -12.70 -1.35 5.70
C TRP A 145 -11.35 -0.73 5.35
N ILE A 146 -11.11 0.54 5.64
CA ILE A 146 -9.83 1.19 5.36
C ILE A 146 -8.93 1.12 6.58
N ARG A 147 -7.83 0.37 6.46
CA ARG A 147 -6.73 0.34 7.43
C ARG A 147 -5.49 1.01 6.82
N SER A 148 -4.54 1.42 7.67
CA SER A 148 -3.33 2.13 7.22
C SER A 148 -2.40 1.29 6.33
N ASP A 149 -2.45 -0.03 6.51
CA ASP A 149 -1.65 -1.06 5.83
C ASP A 149 -2.45 -1.86 4.81
N GLU A 150 -3.79 -1.78 4.85
CA GLU A 150 -4.69 -2.56 4.02
C GLU A 150 -5.87 -1.69 3.53
N PRO A 151 -5.66 -0.86 2.50
CA PRO A 151 -6.74 -0.08 1.91
C PRO A 151 -7.65 -0.97 1.06
N GLN A 152 -8.91 -1.13 1.48
CA GLN A 152 -9.94 -1.92 0.76
C GLN A 152 -11.11 -1.04 0.28
N TRP A 153 -10.85 -0.16 -0.70
CA TRP A 153 -11.86 0.69 -1.32
C TRP A 153 -12.97 -0.09 -2.04
N ASP A 154 -12.66 -1.25 -2.58
CA ASP A 154 -13.67 -2.16 -3.16
C ASP A 154 -14.70 -2.60 -2.11
N MET A 155 -14.24 -2.84 -0.87
CA MET A 155 -15.13 -3.19 0.24
C MET A 155 -15.90 -1.98 0.77
N VAL A 156 -15.34 -0.76 0.69
CA VAL A 156 -16.09 0.48 0.96
C VAL A 156 -17.21 0.66 -0.07
N ALA A 157 -16.92 0.49 -1.36
CA ALA A 157 -17.91 0.56 -2.42
C ALA A 157 -19.01 -0.51 -2.24
N TYR A 158 -18.62 -1.75 -1.89
CA TYR A 158 -19.57 -2.81 -1.58
C TYR A 158 -20.45 -2.48 -0.37
N CYS A 159 -19.86 -1.94 0.69
CA CYS A 159 -20.54 -1.53 1.91
C CYS A 159 -21.61 -0.47 1.64
N LEU A 160 -21.30 0.55 0.84
CA LEU A 160 -22.26 1.60 0.48
C LEU A 160 -23.41 1.08 -0.41
N LYS A 161 -23.13 0.10 -1.27
CA LYS A 161 -24.13 -0.49 -2.17
C LYS A 161 -25.10 -1.44 -1.45
N ASN A 162 -24.65 -2.13 -0.40
CA ASN A 162 -25.42 -3.21 0.25
C ASN A 162 -25.71 -3.00 1.75
N GLY A 163 -25.21 -1.94 2.37
CA GLY A 163 -25.38 -1.64 3.79
C GLY A 163 -26.71 -0.98 4.14
N ARG A 164 -27.73 -1.09 3.28
CA ARG A 164 -29.07 -0.55 3.45
C ARG A 164 -30.07 -1.65 3.80
#